data_AF-A0A8H7F3N1-F1
#
_entry.id   AF-A0A8H7F3N1-F1
#
_cell.length_a   1.000
_cell.length_b   1.000
_cell.length_c   1.000
_cell.angle_alpha   90.00
_cell.angle_beta   90.00
_cell.angle_gamma   90.00
#
_symmetry.space_group_name_H-M   'P 1'
#
loop_
_entity.id
_entity.type
_entity.pdbx_description
1 polymer ?
#
loop_
_entity_poly.entity_id
_entity_poly.type
_entity_poly.pdbx_seq_one_letter_code
_entity_poly.pdbx_strand_id
1 'polypeptide(L)'
;MQRRHSVFRPCIDLHDGQVKQIVGGTLSDNKPEELKTNFTTSRRPAEFAKMYEERKLWGGHVIKLGPGNDDAAKEALAAWPGGLQIGGGITEQNAKEWIEAGASKVIITSNLFPNAKFSLERLKAVSAAVGKDRLVVDVSCRRRDDRWMVAMNRWQDITDMEVTKESLDLLAEYCSEFLIHAADVEGLCQGIDEDLVQKLGDWTTIPTTYAGGAKDISDLDLVDKLSKGRVDLTYGSSLDIFGGTLVKFEELRGNDFTVLRIKVHHTISPSPSQESTQYDAPQDTLKMPGKVKAYELQSKSKTDLLKQLQELKQELLTLRVQKIAGGSAAKLTKIATVRKSIARVLTVINQKARQNLREYYKDKKYKPLDLRPKKTRAIRRRLTKNEQSLKTLKQKKKDQNFPRRKYAVKA
;
A
#
# COMPACT_ATOMS: atom_id res chain seq x y z
N MET A 1 5.61 -17.46 8.82
CA MET A 1 5.70 -16.10 8.28
C MET A 1 5.90 -15.21 9.49
N GLN A 2 6.94 -14.39 9.54
CA GLN A 2 7.08 -13.41 10.63
C GLN A 2 5.83 -12.52 10.63
N ARG A 3 5.32 -12.20 11.81
CA ARG A 3 4.16 -11.31 11.96
C ARG A 3 4.65 -9.90 11.59
N ARG A 4 4.02 -9.29 10.58
CA ARG A 4 4.29 -7.91 10.17
C ARG A 4 3.90 -6.95 11.29
N HIS A 5 4.72 -5.95 11.54
CA HIS A 5 4.48 -4.89 12.51
C HIS A 5 3.92 -3.63 11.86
N SER A 6 4.43 -3.25 10.68
CA SER A 6 3.91 -2.11 9.93
C SER A 6 2.45 -2.30 9.53
N VAL A 7 1.66 -1.23 9.65
CA VAL A 7 0.25 -1.22 9.28
C VAL A 7 -0.09 -0.20 8.22
N PHE A 8 -1.27 -0.40 7.65
CA PHE A 8 -1.88 0.57 6.76
C PHE A 8 -2.48 1.73 7.56
N ARG A 9 -2.17 2.97 7.14
CA ARG A 9 -2.77 4.21 7.66
C ARG A 9 -3.60 4.88 6.55
N PRO A 10 -4.93 4.95 6.68
CA PRO A 10 -5.77 5.49 5.61
C PRO A 10 -5.68 7.02 5.53
N CYS A 11 -5.91 7.58 4.34
CA CYS A 11 -5.97 9.02 4.14
C CYS A 11 -7.34 9.48 3.60
N ILE A 12 -7.63 10.78 3.74
CA ILE A 12 -8.73 11.49 3.06
C ILE A 12 -8.20 12.87 2.65
N ASP A 13 -7.87 13.03 1.38
CA ASP A 13 -7.43 14.32 0.86
C ASP A 13 -8.63 15.12 0.36
N LEU A 14 -8.75 16.36 0.84
CA LEU A 14 -9.85 17.27 0.55
C LEU A 14 -9.37 18.44 -0.29
N HIS A 15 -10.06 18.73 -1.38
CA HIS A 15 -9.84 19.94 -2.16
C HIS A 15 -11.17 20.46 -2.68
N ASP A 16 -11.47 21.73 -2.38
CA ASP A 16 -12.74 22.39 -2.72
C ASP A 16 -13.95 21.63 -2.15
N GLY A 17 -13.83 21.21 -0.88
CA GLY A 17 -14.88 20.51 -0.13
C GLY A 17 -15.12 19.05 -0.55
N GLN A 18 -14.34 18.53 -1.49
CA GLN A 18 -14.53 17.18 -2.06
C GLN A 18 -13.31 16.29 -1.83
N VAL A 19 -13.56 14.99 -1.70
CA VAL A 19 -12.49 13.99 -1.63
C VAL A 19 -11.85 13.85 -3.01
N LYS A 20 -10.56 14.20 -3.12
CA LYS A 20 -9.79 14.14 -4.36
C LYS A 20 -8.43 13.50 -4.11
N GLN A 21 -8.03 12.60 -5.00
CA GLN A 21 -6.66 12.09 -5.01
C GLN A 21 -5.86 12.84 -6.09
N ILE A 22 -4.82 13.56 -5.67
CA ILE A 22 -3.97 14.37 -6.55
C ILE A 22 -2.67 13.63 -6.91
N VAL A 23 -1.98 14.08 -7.96
CA VAL A 23 -0.59 13.71 -8.23
C VAL A 23 0.32 14.75 -7.56
N GLY A 24 1.26 14.27 -6.73
CA GLY A 24 2.23 15.12 -6.02
C GLY A 24 2.96 16.07 -6.98
N GLY A 25 3.12 17.33 -6.56
CA GLY A 25 3.85 18.36 -7.31
C GLY A 25 3.09 19.03 -8.46
N THR A 26 1.82 18.72 -8.69
CA THR A 26 0.98 19.38 -9.72
C THR A 26 0.03 20.45 -9.18
N LEU A 27 0.01 20.66 -7.87
CA LEU A 27 -0.87 21.65 -7.23
C LEU A 27 -0.18 23.02 -7.21
N SER A 28 -0.80 24.02 -7.87
CA SER A 28 -0.32 25.40 -7.99
C SER A 28 -1.48 26.40 -7.83
N ASP A 29 -1.32 27.41 -6.97
CA ASP A 29 -2.33 28.47 -6.78
C ASP A 29 -2.40 29.39 -7.99
N ASN A 30 -1.28 29.55 -8.69
CA ASN A 30 -1.17 30.44 -9.84
C ASN A 30 -1.68 29.79 -11.13
N LYS A 31 -1.90 28.47 -11.10
CA LYS A 31 -2.34 27.66 -12.25
C LYS A 31 -3.21 26.49 -11.79
N PRO A 32 -4.40 26.76 -11.22
CA PRO A 32 -5.30 25.70 -10.78
C PRO A 32 -5.69 24.72 -11.89
N GLU A 33 -5.63 25.15 -13.16
CA GLU A 33 -5.86 24.33 -14.36
C GLU A 33 -4.78 23.25 -14.62
N GLU A 34 -3.59 23.37 -14.04
CA GLU A 34 -2.51 22.37 -14.17
C GLU A 34 -2.62 21.22 -13.14
N LEU A 35 -3.57 21.30 -12.19
CA LEU A 35 -3.79 20.27 -11.19
C LEU A 35 -4.18 18.95 -11.84
N LYS A 36 -3.31 17.95 -11.74
CA LYS A 36 -3.62 16.59 -12.17
C LYS A 36 -4.29 15.86 -11.02
N THR A 37 -5.59 15.65 -11.14
CA THR A 37 -6.32 14.72 -10.29
C THR A 37 -6.20 13.32 -10.87
N ASN A 38 -5.81 12.36 -10.05
CA ASN A 38 -5.90 10.95 -10.41
C ASN A 38 -7.38 10.55 -10.46
N PHE A 39 -8.16 10.98 -9.45
CA PHE A 39 -9.59 10.70 -9.35
C PHE A 39 -10.32 11.75 -8.50
N THR A 40 -11.57 12.03 -8.85
CA THR A 40 -12.54 12.75 -7.99
C THR A 40 -13.72 11.81 -7.76
N THR A 41 -14.11 11.63 -6.51
CA THR A 41 -15.21 10.74 -6.10
C THR A 41 -16.43 11.57 -5.71
N SER A 42 -17.63 11.04 -6.00
CA SER A 42 -18.89 11.63 -5.54
C SER A 42 -19.22 11.27 -4.09
N ARG A 43 -18.44 10.38 -3.46
CA ARG A 43 -18.63 9.97 -2.06
C ARG A 43 -18.21 11.08 -1.12
N ARG A 44 -18.98 11.25 -0.07
CA ARG A 44 -18.74 12.26 0.96
C ARG A 44 -17.58 11.88 1.89
N PRO A 45 -16.86 12.85 2.48
CA PRO A 45 -15.80 12.57 3.45
C PRO A 45 -16.24 11.68 4.63
N ALA A 46 -17.46 11.88 5.15
CA ALA A 46 -18.02 11.05 6.22
C ALA A 46 -18.15 9.56 5.84
N GLU A 47 -18.41 9.24 4.57
CA GLU A 47 -18.52 7.85 4.12
C GLU A 47 -17.17 7.13 4.20
N PHE A 48 -16.08 7.83 3.89
CA PHE A 48 -14.72 7.29 4.06
C PHE A 48 -14.38 7.12 5.54
N ALA A 49 -14.67 8.12 6.37
CA ALA A 49 -14.44 8.05 7.80
C ALA A 49 -15.17 6.85 8.46
N LYS A 50 -16.46 6.65 8.15
CA LYS A 50 -17.23 5.49 8.62
C LYS A 50 -16.66 4.17 8.15
N MET A 51 -16.25 4.09 6.88
CA MET A 51 -15.63 2.88 6.33
C MET A 51 -14.33 2.53 7.07
N TYR A 52 -13.56 3.53 7.49
CA TYR A 52 -12.34 3.35 8.27
C TYR A 52 -12.65 2.95 9.73
N GLU A 53 -13.69 3.54 10.32
CA GLU A 53 -14.19 3.20 11.66
C GLU A 53 -14.65 1.75 11.75
N GLU A 54 -15.50 1.30 10.82
CA GLU A 54 -16.03 -0.07 10.76
C GLU A 54 -14.92 -1.13 10.74
N ARG A 55 -13.77 -0.75 10.17
CA ARG A 55 -12.56 -1.58 10.06
C ARG A 55 -11.50 -1.28 11.12
N LYS A 56 -11.77 -0.35 12.05
CA LYS A 56 -10.88 0.09 13.13
C LYS A 56 -9.49 0.50 12.62
N LEU A 57 -9.46 1.24 11.50
CA LEU A 57 -8.23 1.71 10.88
C LEU A 57 -7.74 3.01 11.55
N TRP A 58 -7.08 2.86 12.70
CA TRP A 58 -6.64 3.99 13.53
C TRP A 58 -5.50 4.81 12.93
N GLY A 59 -5.44 6.10 13.30
CA GLY A 59 -4.40 7.04 12.89
C GLY A 59 -4.41 7.34 11.39
N GLY A 60 -5.58 7.23 10.77
CA GLY A 60 -5.79 7.81 9.46
C GLY A 60 -5.78 9.33 9.52
N HIS A 61 -5.47 9.98 8.41
CA HIS A 61 -5.34 11.44 8.33
C HIS A 61 -6.25 12.04 7.26
N VAL A 62 -6.90 13.15 7.61
CA VAL A 62 -7.60 14.04 6.69
C VAL A 62 -6.65 15.19 6.35
N ILE A 63 -6.43 15.48 5.07
CA ILE A 63 -5.54 16.56 4.63
C ILE A 63 -6.33 17.59 3.83
N LYS A 64 -6.37 18.84 4.31
CA LYS A 64 -6.98 19.96 3.60
C LYS A 64 -5.97 20.56 2.61
N LEU A 65 -6.26 20.42 1.32
CA LEU A 65 -5.48 20.97 0.22
C LEU A 65 -6.10 22.28 -0.24
N GLY A 66 -5.62 23.39 0.32
CA GLY A 66 -6.13 24.73 0.02
C GLY A 66 -7.39 25.12 0.82
N PRO A 67 -7.97 26.29 0.51
CA PRO A 67 -9.17 26.80 1.20
C PRO A 67 -10.44 26.00 0.84
N GLY A 68 -11.53 26.26 1.57
CA GLY A 68 -12.86 25.69 1.28
C GLY A 68 -13.08 24.24 1.76
N ASN A 69 -12.18 23.69 2.58
CA ASN A 69 -12.23 22.29 3.01
C ASN A 69 -12.73 22.09 4.45
N ASP A 70 -13.00 23.16 5.20
CA ASP A 70 -13.23 23.06 6.64
C ASP A 70 -14.51 22.30 6.99
N ASP A 71 -15.61 22.54 6.28
CA ASP A 71 -16.88 21.84 6.52
C ASP A 71 -16.77 20.35 6.16
N ALA A 72 -16.09 20.04 5.05
CA ALA A 72 -15.80 18.67 4.63
C ALA A 72 -14.89 17.92 5.62
N ALA A 73 -13.91 18.61 6.20
CA ALA A 73 -13.05 18.06 7.24
C ALA A 73 -13.84 17.80 8.52
N LYS A 74 -14.62 18.78 8.99
CA LYS A 74 -15.51 18.62 10.16
C LYS A 74 -16.51 17.49 9.96
N GLU A 75 -17.04 17.33 8.75
CA GLU A 75 -17.91 16.21 8.39
C GLU A 75 -17.22 14.85 8.58
N ALA A 76 -15.97 14.70 8.10
CA ALA A 76 -15.21 13.47 8.29
C ALA A 76 -14.88 13.19 9.77
N LEU A 77 -14.48 14.23 10.51
CA LEU A 77 -14.13 14.11 11.94
C LEU A 77 -15.37 13.78 12.80
N ALA A 78 -16.51 14.40 12.52
CA ALA A 78 -17.76 14.13 13.23
C ALA A 78 -18.30 12.72 12.95
N ALA A 79 -17.97 12.15 11.78
CA ALA A 79 -18.34 10.79 11.43
C ALA A 79 -17.55 9.73 12.22
N TRP A 80 -16.33 10.04 12.69
CA TRP A 80 -15.56 9.17 13.58
C TRP A 80 -14.73 10.00 14.60
N PRO A 81 -15.36 10.50 15.68
CA PRO A 81 -14.70 11.35 16.66
C PRO A 81 -13.53 10.63 17.35
N GLY A 82 -12.36 11.27 17.35
CA GLY A 82 -11.13 10.72 17.91
C GLY A 82 -10.49 9.60 17.05
N GLY A 83 -11.02 9.32 15.86
CA GLY A 83 -10.50 8.29 14.96
C GLY A 83 -9.46 8.78 13.97
N LEU A 84 -9.61 10.02 13.50
CA LEU A 84 -8.83 10.60 12.41
C LEU A 84 -7.98 11.79 12.89
N GLN A 85 -6.84 12.00 12.25
CA GLN A 85 -5.99 13.17 12.39
C GLN A 85 -6.39 14.22 11.33
N ILE A 86 -6.01 15.49 11.51
CA ILE A 86 -6.32 16.56 10.56
C ILE A 86 -5.11 17.46 10.28
N GLY A 87 -4.82 17.66 8.99
CA GLY A 87 -3.76 18.55 8.49
C GLY A 87 -4.27 19.56 7.46
N GLY A 88 -3.38 20.50 7.11
CA GLY A 88 -3.64 21.56 6.13
C GLY A 88 -4.07 22.87 6.78
N GLY A 89 -3.15 23.85 6.83
CA GLY A 89 -3.40 25.16 7.41
C GLY A 89 -3.51 25.18 8.95
N ILE A 90 -2.91 24.21 9.64
CA ILE A 90 -2.87 24.16 11.11
C ILE A 90 -1.89 25.21 11.65
N THR A 91 -2.34 25.97 12.64
CA THR A 91 -1.56 26.97 13.38
C THR A 91 -1.86 26.85 14.88
N GLU A 92 -1.10 27.55 15.71
CA GLU A 92 -1.29 27.61 17.17
C GLU A 92 -2.66 28.18 17.57
N GLN A 93 -3.24 29.04 16.73
CA GLN A 93 -4.54 29.66 16.97
C GLN A 93 -5.69 28.68 16.73
N ASN A 94 -5.64 27.89 15.66
CA ASN A 94 -6.77 27.03 15.26
C ASN A 94 -6.64 25.56 15.71
N ALA A 95 -5.47 25.12 16.15
CA ALA A 95 -5.21 23.71 16.45
C ALA A 95 -6.17 23.13 17.50
N LYS A 96 -6.53 23.90 18.54
CA LYS A 96 -7.47 23.45 19.57
C LYS A 96 -8.89 23.23 19.02
N GLU A 97 -9.35 24.12 18.14
CA GLU A 97 -10.68 24.02 17.54
C GLU A 97 -10.84 22.72 16.73
N TRP A 98 -9.77 22.28 16.06
CA TRP A 98 -9.76 21.02 15.33
C TRP A 98 -9.81 19.78 16.22
N ILE A 99 -9.14 19.83 17.37
CA ILE A 99 -9.23 18.79 18.39
C ILE A 99 -10.66 18.74 18.96
N GLU A 100 -11.27 19.89 19.24
CA GLU A 100 -12.66 19.99 19.72
C GLU A 100 -13.68 19.53 18.66
N ALA A 101 -13.37 19.72 17.38
CA ALA A 101 -14.16 19.22 16.25
C ALA A 101 -14.06 17.70 16.04
N GLY A 102 -13.30 16.98 16.89
CA GLY A 102 -13.23 15.53 16.89
C GLY A 102 -11.96 14.94 16.30
N ALA A 103 -10.94 15.74 16.00
CA ALA A 103 -9.64 15.19 15.59
C ALA A 103 -8.92 14.50 16.76
N SER A 104 -8.31 13.35 16.49
CA SER A 104 -7.45 12.65 17.45
C SER A 104 -6.13 13.42 17.69
N LYS A 105 -5.57 13.97 16.60
CA LYS A 105 -4.37 14.80 16.57
C LYS A 105 -4.48 15.84 15.46
N VAL A 106 -3.72 16.92 15.58
CA VAL A 106 -3.51 17.88 14.48
C VAL A 106 -2.15 17.65 13.83
N ILE A 107 -2.08 17.90 12.53
CA ILE A 107 -0.89 17.72 11.70
C ILE A 107 -0.40 19.10 11.25
N ILE A 108 0.73 19.53 11.79
CA ILE A 108 1.37 20.78 11.37
C ILE A 108 2.31 20.53 10.19
N THR A 109 2.24 21.43 9.21
CA THR A 109 2.93 21.32 7.90
C THR A 109 3.75 22.59 7.62
N SER A 110 3.34 23.40 6.64
CA SER A 110 4.08 24.57 6.15
C SER A 110 4.21 25.71 7.16
N ASN A 111 3.36 25.77 8.20
CA ASN A 111 3.45 26.80 9.23
C ASN A 111 4.81 26.77 9.96
N LEU A 112 5.48 25.61 10.02
CA LEU A 112 6.81 25.47 10.62
C LEU A 112 7.93 26.18 9.85
N PHE A 113 7.69 26.62 8.62
CA PHE A 113 8.73 27.10 7.71
C PHE A 113 8.45 28.51 7.16
N PRO A 114 8.30 29.55 8.02
CA PRO A 114 8.16 30.91 7.53
C PRO A 114 9.37 31.29 6.64
N ASN A 115 9.09 31.76 5.42
CA ASN A 115 10.12 32.07 4.42
C ASN A 115 11.08 30.91 4.14
N ALA A 116 10.58 29.66 4.13
CA ALA A 116 11.37 28.45 3.91
C ALA A 116 12.49 28.21 4.95
N LYS A 117 12.34 28.78 6.15
CA LYS A 117 13.24 28.57 7.29
C LYS A 117 12.54 27.89 8.45
N PHE A 118 13.12 26.81 8.98
CA PHE A 118 12.54 26.11 10.12
C PHE A 118 12.40 27.03 11.35
N SER A 119 11.24 27.01 11.99
CA SER A 119 10.92 27.76 13.21
C SER A 119 10.60 26.83 14.37
N LEU A 120 11.57 26.64 15.26
CA LEU A 120 11.39 25.93 16.52
C LEU A 120 10.34 26.61 17.43
N GLU A 121 10.25 27.95 17.38
CA GLU A 121 9.26 28.70 18.16
C GLU A 121 7.83 28.33 17.77
N ARG A 122 7.54 28.22 16.46
CA ARG A 122 6.20 27.81 15.98
C ARG A 122 5.88 26.37 16.37
N LEU A 123 6.85 25.46 16.30
CA LEU A 123 6.68 24.09 16.76
C LEU A 123 6.33 24.04 18.26
N LYS A 124 7.08 24.78 19.08
CA LYS A 124 6.81 24.92 20.52
C LYS A 124 5.44 25.52 20.80
N ALA A 125 5.04 26.55 20.06
CA ALA A 125 3.75 27.21 20.23
C ALA A 125 2.58 26.25 19.98
N VAL A 126 2.59 25.50 18.87
CA VAL A 126 1.53 24.52 18.58
C VAL A 126 1.57 23.35 19.56
N SER A 127 2.76 22.84 19.89
CA SER A 127 2.92 21.78 20.90
C SER A 127 2.38 22.20 22.27
N ALA A 128 2.59 23.46 22.68
CA ALA A 128 2.04 24.00 23.92
C ALA A 128 0.52 24.17 23.86
N ALA A 129 -0.03 24.51 22.69
CA ALA A 129 -1.45 24.69 22.49
C ALA A 129 -2.24 23.37 22.62
N VAL A 130 -1.79 22.27 21.99
CA VAL A 130 -2.55 21.00 21.96
C VAL A 130 -1.94 19.87 22.80
N GLY A 131 -0.71 20.04 23.27
CA GLY A 131 0.08 18.98 23.91
C GLY A 131 0.77 18.08 22.88
N LYS A 132 1.98 17.61 23.23
CA LYS A 132 2.82 16.74 22.40
C LYS A 132 2.08 15.50 21.88
N ASP A 133 1.27 14.87 22.73
CA ASP A 133 0.53 13.64 22.42
C ASP A 133 -0.55 13.84 21.34
N ARG A 134 -0.94 15.08 21.06
CA ARG A 134 -1.93 15.44 20.04
C ARG A 134 -1.35 16.19 18.84
N LEU A 135 -0.02 16.26 18.75
CA LEU A 135 0.68 16.88 17.64
C LEU A 135 1.39 15.83 16.78
N VAL A 136 1.15 15.91 15.48
CA VAL A 136 1.88 15.23 14.40
C VAL A 136 2.63 16.29 13.61
N VAL A 137 3.89 16.01 13.25
CA VAL A 137 4.64 16.85 12.32
C VAL A 137 4.68 16.16 10.95
N ASP A 138 4.21 16.87 9.93
CA ASP A 138 4.36 16.45 8.54
C ASP A 138 5.72 16.92 8.02
N VAL A 139 6.61 15.98 7.76
CA VAL A 139 7.93 16.22 7.16
C VAL A 139 7.86 15.82 5.71
N SER A 140 7.29 16.75 4.96
CA SER A 140 7.21 16.72 3.52
C SER A 140 8.61 16.90 2.91
N CYS A 141 9.13 15.93 2.15
CA CYS A 141 10.49 15.98 1.58
C CYS A 141 10.62 15.64 0.08
N ARG A 142 11.72 16.11 -0.52
CA ARG A 142 12.19 15.79 -1.88
C ARG A 142 13.64 15.35 -1.87
N ARG A 143 13.99 14.43 -2.78
CA ARG A 143 15.36 13.98 -2.96
C ARG A 143 16.17 15.03 -3.71
N ARG A 144 17.36 15.30 -3.19
CA ARG A 144 18.41 16.12 -3.79
C ARG A 144 19.69 15.32 -3.67
N ASP A 145 20.06 14.67 -4.77
CA ASP A 145 21.17 13.73 -4.85
C ASP A 145 21.02 12.56 -3.86
N ASP A 146 21.88 12.50 -2.85
CA ASP A 146 21.92 11.49 -1.79
C ASP A 146 21.21 11.94 -0.49
N ARG A 147 20.55 13.11 -0.51
CA ARG A 147 19.90 13.72 0.66
C ARG A 147 18.42 13.98 0.40
N TRP A 148 17.65 14.15 1.48
CA TRP A 148 16.24 14.55 1.43
C TRP A 148 16.07 15.90 2.10
N MET A 149 15.63 16.89 1.32
CA MET A 149 15.36 18.22 1.82
C MET A 149 13.88 18.37 2.10
N VAL A 150 13.53 19.02 3.21
CA VAL A 150 12.16 19.40 3.48
C VAL A 150 11.71 20.39 2.41
N ALA A 151 10.48 20.22 1.95
CA ALA A 151 9.89 21.03 0.91
C ALA A 151 8.50 21.48 1.36
N MET A 152 8.16 22.72 1.01
CA MET A 152 6.91 23.37 1.41
C MET A 152 6.18 23.97 0.21
N ASN A 153 5.05 24.63 0.49
CA ASN A 153 4.21 25.27 -0.54
C ASN A 153 3.85 24.31 -1.68
N ARG A 154 3.46 23.09 -1.33
CA ARG A 154 3.14 22.00 -2.26
C ARG A 154 4.32 21.63 -3.15
N TRP A 155 5.49 21.47 -2.51
CA TRP A 155 6.70 20.92 -3.13
C TRP A 155 7.44 21.88 -4.06
N GLN A 156 7.03 23.15 -4.10
CA GLN A 156 7.61 24.17 -4.96
C GLN A 156 8.88 24.77 -4.34
N ASP A 157 8.87 24.97 -3.02
CA ASP A 157 9.98 25.60 -2.31
C ASP A 157 10.74 24.57 -1.47
N ILE A 158 12.07 24.53 -1.63
CA ILE A 158 12.96 23.73 -0.78
C ILE A 158 13.36 24.59 0.43
N THR A 159 13.25 24.03 1.63
CA THR A 159 13.60 24.73 2.87
C THR A 159 15.06 24.51 3.25
N ASP A 160 15.51 25.19 4.31
CA ASP A 160 16.85 25.03 4.88
C ASP A 160 17.02 23.77 5.75
N MET A 161 15.96 22.96 5.92
CA MET A 161 15.95 21.80 6.78
C MET A 161 16.13 20.51 5.99
N GLU A 162 17.16 19.74 6.33
CA GLU A 162 17.38 18.39 5.81
C GLU A 162 16.66 17.34 6.68
N VAL A 163 16.13 16.29 6.07
CA VAL A 163 15.56 15.13 6.78
C VAL A 163 16.70 14.21 7.18
N THR A 164 17.04 14.22 8.46
CA THR A 164 18.15 13.50 9.07
C THR A 164 17.69 12.93 10.41
N LYS A 165 18.53 12.11 11.05
CA LYS A 165 18.25 11.63 12.40
C LYS A 165 18.13 12.80 13.38
N GLU A 166 19.05 13.76 13.29
CA GLU A 166 19.16 14.91 14.18
C GLU A 166 17.94 15.82 14.05
N SER A 167 17.49 16.06 12.81
CA SER A 167 16.32 16.89 12.58
C SER A 167 15.03 16.21 13.05
N LEU A 168 14.89 14.89 12.87
CA LEU A 168 13.77 14.11 13.41
C LEU A 168 13.79 14.01 14.95
N ASP A 169 14.95 13.83 15.57
CA ASP A 169 15.07 13.80 17.04
C ASP A 169 14.62 15.15 17.65
N LEU A 170 15.05 16.27 17.06
CA LEU A 170 14.61 17.61 17.49
C LEU A 170 13.08 17.77 17.40
N LEU A 171 12.47 17.34 16.29
CA LEU A 171 11.01 17.42 16.12
C LEU A 171 10.27 16.50 17.11
N ALA A 172 10.82 15.31 17.37
CA ALA A 172 10.23 14.31 18.27
C ALA A 172 10.20 14.75 19.74
N GLU A 173 10.94 15.80 20.12
CA GLU A 173 10.80 16.44 21.43
C GLU A 173 9.40 17.05 21.62
N TYR A 174 8.78 17.56 20.55
CA TYR A 174 7.55 18.37 20.60
C TYR A 174 6.33 17.72 19.94
N CYS A 175 6.51 16.63 19.19
CA CYS A 175 5.40 15.87 18.60
C CYS A 175 5.45 14.40 19.02
N SER A 176 4.33 13.70 18.86
CA SER A 176 4.19 12.28 19.23
C SER A 176 4.19 11.34 18.03
N GLU A 177 4.17 11.87 16.81
CA GLU A 177 4.10 11.08 15.58
C GLU A 177 4.56 11.90 14.37
N PHE A 178 5.11 11.20 13.38
CA PHE A 178 5.51 11.78 12.10
C PHE A 178 4.63 11.30 10.95
N LEU A 179 4.34 12.21 10.03
CA LEU A 179 3.86 11.90 8.68
C LEU A 179 4.94 12.32 7.69
N ILE A 180 5.52 11.36 6.96
CA ILE A 180 6.59 11.62 6.00
C ILE A 180 6.02 11.50 4.59
N HIS A 181 5.81 12.64 3.93
CA HIS A 181 5.42 12.67 2.53
C HIS A 181 6.66 12.71 1.62
N ALA A 182 6.78 11.76 0.71
CA ALA A 182 7.84 11.72 -0.30
C ALA A 182 7.31 12.22 -1.65
N ALA A 183 7.46 13.52 -1.92
CA ALA A 183 6.78 14.18 -3.03
C ALA A 183 7.14 13.63 -4.41
N ASP A 184 8.39 13.18 -4.58
CA ASP A 184 8.91 12.75 -5.88
C ASP A 184 8.25 11.45 -6.38
N VAL A 185 7.60 10.71 -5.48
CA VAL A 185 6.87 9.48 -5.82
C VAL A 185 5.37 9.56 -5.51
N GLU A 186 4.93 10.64 -4.85
CA GLU A 186 3.56 10.81 -4.38
C GLU A 186 2.54 10.87 -5.53
N GLY A 187 1.50 10.02 -5.44
CA GLY A 187 0.44 9.95 -6.46
C GLY A 187 0.87 9.38 -7.81
N LEU A 188 2.14 9.01 -8.01
CA LEU A 188 2.65 8.43 -9.26
C LEU A 188 2.40 6.92 -9.37
N CYS A 189 2.17 6.24 -8.25
CA CYS A 189 2.06 4.77 -8.18
C CYS A 189 3.24 4.05 -8.87
N GLN A 190 4.45 4.59 -8.75
CA GLN A 190 5.66 4.05 -9.38
C GLN A 190 6.58 3.27 -8.41
N GLY A 191 6.24 3.25 -7.12
CA GLY A 191 7.01 2.58 -6.07
C GLY A 191 7.40 3.57 -4.97
N ILE A 192 7.64 3.06 -3.78
CA ILE A 192 8.12 3.83 -2.62
C ILE A 192 9.59 4.23 -2.80
N ASP A 193 10.03 5.26 -2.09
CA ASP A 193 11.46 5.56 -1.91
C ASP A 193 12.05 4.60 -0.87
N GLU A 194 12.60 3.47 -1.33
CA GLU A 194 13.13 2.41 -0.47
C GLU A 194 14.30 2.89 0.42
N ASP A 195 15.16 3.77 -0.11
CA ASP A 195 16.30 4.32 0.63
C ASP A 195 15.78 5.17 1.81
N LEU A 196 14.81 6.04 1.57
CA LEU A 196 14.20 6.88 2.60
C LEU A 196 13.51 6.02 3.67
N VAL A 197 12.71 5.02 3.27
CA VAL A 197 12.02 4.14 4.22
C VAL A 197 13.01 3.38 5.11
N GLN A 198 14.13 2.91 4.55
CA GLN A 198 15.18 2.28 5.33
C GLN A 198 15.80 3.27 6.34
N LYS A 199 16.12 4.49 5.90
CA LYS A 199 16.65 5.53 6.79
C LYS A 199 15.68 5.90 7.90
N LEU A 200 14.38 6.06 7.61
CA LEU A 200 13.35 6.33 8.61
C LEU A 200 13.27 5.22 9.66
N GLY A 201 13.36 3.96 9.25
CA GLY A 201 13.44 2.84 10.20
C GLY A 201 14.65 2.91 11.15
N ASP A 202 15.78 3.44 10.67
CA ASP A 202 16.97 3.62 11.49
C ASP A 202 16.92 4.89 12.35
N TRP A 203 16.31 5.97 11.87
CA TRP A 203 16.35 7.30 12.47
C TRP A 203 15.21 7.59 13.47
N THR A 204 14.01 7.13 13.18
CA THR A 204 12.82 7.49 13.96
C THR A 204 12.74 6.73 15.28
N THR A 205 12.23 7.43 16.31
CA THR A 205 12.03 6.91 17.67
C THR A 205 10.57 6.93 18.12
N ILE A 206 9.70 7.63 17.38
CA ILE A 206 8.26 7.74 17.61
C ILE A 206 7.48 7.17 16.41
N PRO A 207 6.18 6.86 16.57
CA PRO A 207 5.35 6.38 15.47
C PRO A 207 5.51 7.24 14.22
N THR A 208 5.74 6.58 13.08
CA THR A 208 6.02 7.25 11.82
C THR A 208 5.23 6.60 10.71
N THR A 209 4.52 7.41 9.93
CA THR A 209 3.78 6.98 8.75
C THR A 209 4.46 7.53 7.50
N TYR A 210 4.76 6.66 6.54
CA TYR A 210 5.26 7.06 5.22
C TYR A 210 4.11 7.13 4.21
N ALA A 211 4.09 8.19 3.42
CA ALA A 211 3.11 8.41 2.36
C ALA A 211 3.81 8.84 1.06
N GLY A 212 3.66 8.01 0.01
CA GLY A 212 4.23 8.29 -1.31
C GLY A 212 4.43 7.03 -2.15
N GLY A 213 3.99 7.03 -3.41
CA GLY A 213 4.39 6.01 -4.40
C GLY A 213 3.83 4.58 -4.24
N ALA A 214 3.15 4.26 -3.14
CA ALA A 214 2.60 2.93 -2.86
C ALA A 214 1.60 2.48 -3.94
N LYS A 215 1.84 1.30 -4.53
CA LYS A 215 1.16 0.83 -5.73
C LYS A 215 0.77 -0.64 -5.69
N ASP A 216 1.32 -1.44 -4.79
CA ASP A 216 1.01 -2.87 -4.67
C ASP A 216 0.84 -3.23 -3.20
N ILE A 217 0.00 -4.23 -2.91
CA ILE A 217 -0.23 -4.68 -1.53
C ILE A 217 1.06 -5.16 -0.84
N SER A 218 2.02 -5.67 -1.60
CA SER A 218 3.32 -6.09 -1.09
C SER A 218 4.23 -4.93 -0.67
N ASP A 219 3.91 -3.68 -1.03
CA ASP A 219 4.67 -2.51 -0.56
C ASP A 219 4.60 -2.40 0.97
N LEU A 220 3.52 -2.84 1.60
CA LEU A 220 3.42 -2.85 3.07
C LEU A 220 4.37 -3.87 3.71
N ASP A 221 4.59 -5.02 3.08
CA ASP A 221 5.58 -6.01 3.52
C ASP A 221 7.02 -5.52 3.24
N LEU A 222 7.22 -4.77 2.14
CA LEU A 222 8.49 -4.15 1.80
C LEU A 222 8.86 -3.07 2.83
N VAL A 223 7.92 -2.18 3.19
CA VAL A 223 8.10 -1.16 4.22
C VAL A 223 8.41 -1.79 5.57
N ASP A 224 7.68 -2.84 5.98
CA ASP A 224 7.97 -3.55 7.24
C ASP A 224 9.40 -4.09 7.27
N LYS A 225 9.83 -4.72 6.17
CA LYS A 225 11.18 -5.27 6.06
C LYS A 225 12.25 -4.18 6.09
N LEU A 226 12.09 -3.11 5.30
CA LEU A 226 13.08 -2.03 5.20
C LEU A 226 13.19 -1.24 6.50
N SER A 227 12.05 -0.95 7.13
CA SER A 227 11.99 -0.16 8.36
C SER A 227 12.14 -0.97 9.65
N LYS A 228 12.26 -2.30 9.53
CA LYS A 228 12.26 -3.24 10.68
C LYS A 228 10.98 -3.09 11.52
N GLY A 229 9.85 -2.86 10.85
CA GLY A 229 8.53 -2.73 11.46
C GLY A 229 8.27 -1.40 12.17
N ARG A 230 9.09 -0.37 11.93
CA ARG A 230 9.00 0.93 12.61
C ARG A 230 8.19 1.99 11.85
N VAL A 231 8.01 1.80 10.54
CA VAL A 231 7.33 2.75 9.67
C VAL A 231 6.03 2.12 9.16
N ASP A 232 4.92 2.84 9.31
CA ASP A 232 3.63 2.51 8.73
C ASP A 232 3.51 3.06 7.29
N LEU A 233 2.52 2.60 6.53
CA LEU A 233 2.37 3.00 5.12
C LEU A 233 0.95 3.49 4.81
N THR A 234 0.88 4.60 4.09
CA THR A 234 -0.35 5.13 3.50
C THR A 234 -0.46 4.77 2.02
N TYR A 235 -1.68 4.43 1.62
CA TYR A 235 -2.09 4.24 0.23
C TYR A 235 -3.19 5.26 -0.09
N GLY A 236 -3.01 5.99 -1.18
CA GLY A 236 -4.00 6.93 -1.71
C GLY A 236 -4.51 6.48 -3.08
N SER A 237 -4.09 7.19 -4.13
CA SER A 237 -4.49 6.98 -5.54
C SER A 237 -4.48 5.54 -6.09
N SER A 238 -3.71 4.63 -5.51
CA SER A 238 -3.67 3.21 -5.91
C SER A 238 -4.90 2.41 -5.45
N LEU A 239 -5.66 2.88 -4.45
CA LEU A 239 -6.80 2.20 -3.87
C LEU A 239 -8.07 2.29 -4.71
N ASP A 240 -8.78 1.18 -4.80
CA ASP A 240 -10.08 1.06 -5.46
C ASP A 240 -11.18 1.95 -4.88
N ILE A 241 -11.16 2.22 -3.57
CA ILE A 241 -12.12 3.14 -2.92
C ILE A 241 -11.98 4.59 -3.41
N PHE A 242 -10.84 4.95 -3.99
CA PHE A 242 -10.61 6.25 -4.62
C PHE A 242 -10.68 6.20 -6.15
N GLY A 243 -11.01 5.04 -6.74
CA GLY A 243 -11.04 4.84 -8.20
C GLY A 243 -9.76 4.22 -8.79
N GLY A 244 -8.75 3.96 -7.96
CA GLY A 244 -7.56 3.20 -8.33
C GLY A 244 -7.88 1.76 -8.73
N THR A 245 -6.91 1.07 -9.34
CA THR A 245 -7.11 -0.32 -9.80
C THR A 245 -6.00 -1.26 -9.38
N LEU A 246 -5.06 -0.77 -8.56
CA LEU A 246 -3.84 -1.48 -8.23
C LEU A 246 -3.95 -2.21 -6.90
N VAL A 247 -4.53 -1.57 -5.88
CA VAL A 247 -4.69 -2.13 -4.54
C VAL A 247 -6.17 -2.13 -4.17
N LYS A 248 -6.66 -3.26 -3.64
CA LYS A 248 -8.00 -3.33 -3.10
C LYS A 248 -8.00 -3.00 -1.62
N PHE A 249 -8.83 -2.06 -1.22
CA PHE A 249 -8.99 -1.68 0.18
C PHE A 249 -9.37 -2.87 1.08
N GLU A 250 -10.13 -3.84 0.56
CA GLU A 250 -10.52 -5.06 1.28
C GLU A 250 -9.33 -5.92 1.73
N GLU A 251 -8.21 -5.83 1.00
CA GLU A 251 -7.03 -6.64 1.27
C GLU A 251 -6.10 -5.99 2.30
N LEU A 252 -6.31 -4.71 2.61
CA LEU A 252 -5.59 -3.98 3.65
C LEU A 252 -6.22 -4.21 5.02
N ARG A 253 -5.36 -4.44 6.01
CA ARG A 253 -5.75 -4.64 7.41
C ARG A 253 -5.10 -3.57 8.28
N GLY A 254 -5.88 -3.05 9.24
CA GLY A 254 -5.36 -2.18 10.29
C GLY A 254 -4.70 -2.97 11.43
N ASN A 255 -4.33 -2.25 12.49
CA ASN A 255 -3.82 -2.86 13.71
C ASN A 255 -4.94 -3.66 14.42
N ASP A 256 -4.76 -4.97 14.56
CA ASP A 256 -5.44 -5.74 15.61
C ASP A 256 -4.81 -5.36 16.96
N PHE A 257 -5.19 -4.21 17.55
CA PHE A 257 -4.89 -3.90 18.95
C PHE A 257 -5.68 -4.86 19.86
N THR A 258 -5.16 -6.08 20.00
CA THR A 258 -5.51 -7.02 21.07
C THR A 258 -4.33 -7.16 22.01
N VAL A 259 -3.98 -6.08 22.74
CA VAL A 259 -3.08 -6.16 23.89
C VAL A 259 -3.50 -5.14 24.96
N LEU A 260 -3.93 -5.67 26.12
CA LEU A 260 -3.97 -5.06 27.47
C LEU A 260 -4.96 -3.92 27.74
N ARG A 261 -6.26 -4.26 27.87
CA ARG A 261 -7.13 -3.63 28.87
C ARG A 261 -7.70 -4.72 29.79
N ILE A 262 -7.61 -4.44 31.08
CA ILE A 262 -8.04 -5.26 32.21
C ILE A 262 -9.47 -5.78 31.99
N LYS A 263 -9.67 -7.07 32.28
CA LYS A 263 -10.95 -7.78 32.24
C LYS A 263 -12.03 -7.01 33.01
N VAL A 264 -13.16 -6.74 32.36
CA VAL A 264 -14.47 -6.79 33.02
C VAL A 264 -15.33 -7.72 32.18
N HIS A 265 -15.78 -8.81 32.81
CA HIS A 265 -16.56 -9.87 32.19
C HIS A 265 -17.94 -9.37 31.79
N HIS A 266 -18.37 -9.65 30.56
CA HIS A 266 -19.73 -10.11 30.33
C HIS A 266 -19.76 -11.15 29.20
N THR A 267 -20.27 -12.30 29.57
CA THR A 267 -20.44 -13.54 28.80
C THR A 267 -21.66 -13.44 27.90
N ILE A 268 -21.50 -13.66 26.59
CA ILE A 268 -22.59 -14.15 25.73
C ILE A 268 -22.00 -15.17 24.74
N SER A 269 -22.55 -16.38 24.78
CA SER A 269 -22.21 -17.56 23.97
C SER A 269 -22.76 -17.44 22.53
N PRO A 270 -22.12 -18.03 21.51
CA PRO A 270 -22.74 -18.21 20.20
C PRO A 270 -23.34 -19.62 20.05
N SER A 271 -24.52 -19.71 19.41
CA SER A 271 -25.04 -20.96 18.84
C SER A 271 -24.73 -21.02 17.33
N PRO A 272 -24.52 -22.21 16.75
CA PRO A 272 -24.24 -22.38 15.33
C PRO A 272 -25.49 -22.82 14.56
N SER A 273 -25.67 -22.33 13.34
CA SER A 273 -26.41 -23.06 12.31
C SER A 273 -25.60 -23.09 11.02
N GLN A 274 -25.24 -24.32 10.65
CA GLN A 274 -24.70 -24.70 9.36
C GLN A 274 -25.87 -24.78 8.37
N GLU A 275 -25.67 -24.29 7.15
CA GLU A 275 -26.37 -24.84 6.01
C GLU A 275 -25.38 -24.99 4.84
N SER A 276 -25.20 -26.25 4.48
CA SER A 276 -24.46 -26.74 3.33
C SER A 276 -25.38 -26.75 2.11
N THR A 277 -25.00 -26.11 1.02
CA THR A 277 -25.55 -26.43 -0.30
C THR A 277 -24.43 -26.70 -1.28
N GLN A 278 -24.38 -27.98 -1.64
CA GLN A 278 -23.66 -28.64 -2.71
C GLN A 278 -24.07 -28.02 -4.06
N TYR A 279 -23.10 -27.60 -4.87
CA TYR A 279 -23.36 -27.19 -6.26
C TYR A 279 -22.77 -28.23 -7.21
N ASP A 280 -23.65 -28.98 -7.86
CA ASP A 280 -23.34 -29.82 -9.01
C ASP A 280 -23.08 -28.95 -10.25
N ALA A 281 -22.09 -29.37 -11.03
CA ALA A 281 -21.69 -28.72 -12.27
C ALA A 281 -22.48 -29.29 -13.45
N PRO A 282 -23.06 -28.46 -14.34
CA PRO A 282 -23.40 -28.89 -15.69
C PRO A 282 -22.23 -28.57 -16.63
N GLN A 283 -21.68 -29.64 -17.22
CA GLN A 283 -20.97 -29.54 -18.49
C GLN A 283 -21.99 -29.20 -19.57
N ASP A 284 -21.83 -28.06 -20.25
CA ASP A 284 -22.31 -27.98 -21.62
C ASP A 284 -21.49 -27.02 -22.48
N THR A 285 -21.05 -27.55 -23.61
CA THR A 285 -20.13 -26.94 -24.57
C THR A 285 -20.90 -26.19 -25.64
N LEU A 286 -21.39 -24.98 -25.34
CA LEU A 286 -21.79 -24.03 -26.39
C LEU A 286 -20.61 -23.16 -26.82
N LYS A 287 -20.18 -23.34 -28.08
CA LYS A 287 -19.27 -22.43 -28.79
C LYS A 287 -19.96 -21.07 -28.97
N MET A 288 -19.73 -20.17 -28.03
CA MET A 288 -20.14 -18.76 -28.13
C MET A 288 -19.08 -17.96 -28.94
N PRO A 289 -19.46 -17.17 -29.96
CA PRO A 289 -18.55 -16.33 -30.72
C PRO A 289 -18.02 -15.17 -29.85
N GLY A 290 -16.70 -14.90 -29.91
CA GLY A 290 -16.04 -13.82 -29.16
C GLY A 290 -15.08 -14.24 -28.03
N LYS A 291 -14.85 -15.55 -27.84
CA LYS A 291 -13.92 -16.06 -26.81
C LYS A 291 -12.47 -16.00 -27.30
N VAL A 292 -11.71 -15.01 -26.85
CA VAL A 292 -10.26 -14.90 -27.12
C VAL A 292 -9.54 -16.14 -26.56
N LYS A 293 -8.89 -16.93 -27.42
CA LYS A 293 -8.18 -18.14 -26.97
C LYS A 293 -6.73 -17.81 -26.63
N ALA A 294 -6.20 -18.46 -25.59
CA ALA A 294 -4.88 -18.14 -25.07
C ALA A 294 -3.74 -18.40 -26.09
N TYR A 295 -3.88 -19.40 -26.97
CA TYR A 295 -2.87 -19.69 -27.99
C TYR A 295 -2.78 -18.58 -29.06
N GLU A 296 -3.90 -17.95 -29.41
CA GLU A 296 -3.97 -16.85 -30.40
C GLU A 296 -3.27 -15.57 -29.90
N LEU A 297 -3.10 -15.45 -28.59
CA LEU A 297 -2.44 -14.32 -27.94
C LEU A 297 -0.92 -14.50 -27.86
N GLN A 298 -0.43 -15.74 -27.92
CA GLN A 298 1.01 -16.01 -27.79
C GLN A 298 1.81 -15.49 -29.00
N SER A 299 1.22 -15.49 -30.20
CA SER A 299 1.86 -14.99 -31.43
C SER A 299 1.85 -13.46 -31.57
N LYS A 300 1.02 -12.74 -30.80
CA LYS A 300 0.86 -11.28 -30.91
C LYS A 300 2.02 -10.51 -30.27
N SER A 301 2.38 -9.36 -30.84
CA SER A 301 3.41 -8.50 -30.25
C SER A 301 2.96 -7.89 -28.91
N LYS A 302 3.89 -7.37 -28.11
CA LYS A 302 3.56 -6.72 -26.82
C LYS A 302 2.62 -5.52 -27.01
N THR A 303 2.84 -4.74 -28.07
CA THR A 303 2.01 -3.58 -28.43
C THR A 303 0.60 -4.02 -28.83
N ASP A 304 0.47 -5.09 -29.61
CA ASP A 304 -0.85 -5.61 -30.00
C ASP A 304 -1.62 -6.17 -28.80
N LEU A 305 -0.92 -6.83 -27.86
CA LEU A 305 -1.52 -7.31 -26.62
C LEU A 305 -2.02 -6.16 -25.73
N LEU A 306 -1.27 -5.06 -25.65
CA LEU A 306 -1.69 -3.86 -24.91
C LEU A 306 -2.89 -3.17 -25.56
N LYS A 307 -2.88 -3.05 -26.90
CA LYS A 307 -4.02 -2.51 -27.65
C LYS A 307 -5.27 -3.36 -27.46
N GLN A 308 -5.15 -4.68 -27.60
CA GLN A 308 -6.26 -5.60 -27.39
C GLN A 308 -6.76 -5.59 -25.93
N LEU A 309 -5.86 -5.40 -24.94
CA LEU A 309 -6.24 -5.24 -23.54
C LEU A 309 -7.06 -3.95 -23.33
N GLN A 310 -6.66 -2.85 -23.96
CA GLN A 310 -7.36 -1.57 -23.89
C GLN A 310 -8.76 -1.66 -24.53
N GLU A 311 -8.86 -2.27 -25.70
CA GLU A 311 -10.14 -2.51 -26.39
C GLU A 311 -11.10 -3.35 -25.53
N LEU A 312 -10.63 -4.45 -24.94
CA LEU A 312 -11.44 -5.30 -24.05
C LEU A 312 -11.85 -4.59 -22.76
N LYS A 313 -10.99 -3.72 -22.20
CA LYS A 313 -11.33 -2.89 -21.04
C LYS A 313 -12.42 -1.88 -21.38
N GLN A 314 -12.32 -1.24 -22.55
CA GLN A 314 -13.33 -0.29 -23.03
C GLN A 314 -14.68 -1.00 -23.26
N GLU A 315 -14.66 -2.18 -23.89
CA GLU A 315 -15.87 -3.01 -24.08
C GLU A 315 -16.51 -3.37 -22.73
N LEU A 316 -15.69 -3.76 -21.74
CA LEU A 316 -16.19 -4.07 -20.39
C LEU A 316 -16.83 -2.85 -19.72
N LEU A 317 -16.27 -1.66 -19.89
CA LEU A 317 -16.84 -0.42 -19.36
C LEU A 317 -18.19 -0.12 -20.01
N THR A 318 -18.29 -0.22 -21.34
CA THR A 318 -19.56 -0.03 -22.06
C THR A 318 -20.63 -1.03 -21.60
N LEU A 319 -20.27 -2.30 -21.45
CA LEU A 319 -21.21 -3.33 -20.98
C LEU A 319 -21.65 -3.11 -19.52
N ARG A 320 -20.80 -2.53 -18.66
CA ARG A 320 -21.15 -2.19 -17.28
C ARG A 320 -22.13 -1.03 -17.20
N VAL A 321 -21.94 0.02 -18.01
CA VAL A 321 -22.89 1.14 -18.11
C VAL A 321 -24.25 0.64 -18.59
N GLN A 322 -24.26 -0.21 -19.63
CA GLN A 322 -25.49 -0.82 -20.12
C GLN A 322 -26.19 -1.70 -19.08
N LYS A 323 -25.43 -2.38 -18.21
CA LYS A 323 -26.01 -3.15 -17.10
C LYS A 323 -26.77 -2.26 -16.11
N ILE A 324 -26.23 -1.09 -15.79
CA ILE A 324 -26.86 -0.13 -14.89
C ILE A 324 -28.12 0.47 -15.53
N ALA A 325 -28.08 0.73 -16.84
CA ALA A 325 -29.21 1.26 -17.61
C ALA A 325 -30.31 0.23 -17.95
N GLY A 326 -30.30 -0.97 -17.34
CA GLY A 326 -31.30 -2.01 -17.61
C GLY A 326 -31.19 -2.68 -18.99
N GLY A 327 -29.99 -2.71 -19.58
CA GLY A 327 -29.74 -3.25 -20.92
C GLY A 327 -29.98 -4.76 -21.06
N SER A 328 -30.17 -5.22 -22.30
CA SER A 328 -30.59 -6.59 -22.64
C SER A 328 -29.76 -7.70 -21.97
N ALA A 329 -30.42 -8.75 -21.47
CA ALA A 329 -29.80 -9.91 -20.82
C ALA A 329 -28.70 -10.60 -21.68
N ALA A 330 -28.87 -10.64 -23.01
CA ALA A 330 -27.87 -11.19 -23.92
C ALA A 330 -26.52 -10.46 -23.86
N LYS A 331 -26.51 -9.13 -23.69
CA LYS A 331 -25.29 -8.32 -23.53
C LYS A 331 -24.66 -8.52 -22.14
N LEU A 332 -25.45 -8.80 -21.11
CA LEU A 332 -24.95 -9.05 -19.75
C LEU A 332 -24.13 -10.35 -19.66
N THR A 333 -24.51 -11.38 -20.42
CA THR A 333 -23.72 -12.64 -20.48
C THR A 333 -22.32 -12.44 -21.06
N LYS A 334 -22.11 -11.40 -21.90
CA LYS A 334 -20.80 -11.06 -22.48
C LYS A 334 -19.81 -10.52 -21.43
N ILE A 335 -20.29 -9.92 -20.33
CA ILE A 335 -19.42 -9.39 -19.26
C ILE A 335 -18.49 -10.48 -18.72
N ALA A 336 -19.03 -11.67 -18.46
CA ALA A 336 -18.24 -12.79 -17.95
C ALA A 336 -17.16 -13.24 -18.96
N THR A 337 -17.51 -13.26 -20.25
CA THR A 337 -16.61 -13.61 -21.35
C THR A 337 -15.49 -12.58 -21.52
N VAL A 338 -15.82 -11.29 -21.52
CA VAL A 338 -14.85 -10.19 -21.66
C VAL A 338 -13.89 -10.17 -20.46
N ARG A 339 -14.37 -10.37 -19.22
CA ARG A 339 -13.51 -10.51 -18.04
C ARG A 339 -12.53 -11.68 -18.17
N LYS A 340 -12.98 -12.84 -18.66
CA LYS A 340 -12.11 -14.00 -18.93
C LYS A 340 -11.10 -13.70 -20.04
N SER A 341 -11.48 -12.96 -21.08
CA SER A 341 -10.57 -12.53 -22.15
C SER A 341 -9.49 -11.57 -21.63
N ILE A 342 -9.84 -10.57 -20.80
CA ILE A 342 -8.88 -9.66 -20.16
C ILE A 342 -7.86 -10.44 -19.32
N ALA A 343 -8.35 -11.37 -18.48
CA ALA A 343 -7.47 -12.20 -17.66
C ALA A 343 -6.49 -13.03 -18.50
N ARG A 344 -6.93 -13.54 -19.66
CA ARG A 344 -6.06 -14.29 -20.59
C ARG A 344 -4.98 -13.40 -21.20
N VAL A 345 -5.33 -12.20 -21.66
CA VAL A 345 -4.36 -11.24 -22.23
C VAL A 345 -3.31 -10.84 -21.18
N LEU A 346 -3.73 -10.49 -19.97
CA LEU A 346 -2.82 -10.15 -18.87
C LEU A 346 -1.89 -11.32 -18.51
N THR A 347 -2.42 -12.55 -18.52
CA THR A 347 -1.61 -13.75 -18.28
C THR A 347 -0.51 -13.91 -19.33
N VAL A 348 -0.82 -13.72 -20.61
CA VAL A 348 0.17 -13.84 -21.70
C VAL A 348 1.20 -12.70 -21.65
N ILE A 349 0.79 -11.47 -21.36
CA ILE A 349 1.72 -10.34 -21.14
C ILE A 349 2.69 -10.67 -20.00
N ASN A 350 2.19 -11.17 -18.87
CA ASN A 350 3.00 -11.55 -17.73
C ASN A 350 3.93 -12.75 -17.99
N GLN A 351 3.51 -13.68 -18.87
CA GLN A 351 4.36 -14.79 -19.31
C GLN A 351 5.51 -14.27 -20.18
N LYS A 352 5.24 -13.42 -21.17
CA LYS A 352 6.26 -12.81 -22.04
C LYS A 352 7.26 -11.96 -21.25
N ALA A 353 6.78 -11.13 -20.33
CA ALA A 353 7.65 -10.33 -19.47
C ALA A 353 8.59 -11.22 -18.63
N ARG A 354 8.06 -12.30 -18.04
CA ARG A 354 8.87 -13.27 -17.29
C ARG A 354 9.85 -14.04 -18.16
N GLN A 355 9.49 -14.35 -19.41
CA GLN A 355 10.39 -15.01 -20.35
C GLN A 355 11.56 -14.10 -20.73
N ASN A 356 11.29 -12.85 -21.09
CA ASN A 356 12.34 -11.87 -21.40
C ASN A 356 13.28 -11.66 -20.22
N LEU A 357 12.74 -11.59 -18.99
CA LEU A 357 13.56 -11.54 -17.78
C LEU A 357 14.40 -12.81 -17.58
N ARG A 358 13.86 -14.00 -17.88
CA ARG A 358 14.62 -15.26 -17.80
C ARG A 358 15.78 -15.30 -18.79
N GLU A 359 15.59 -14.77 -19.99
CA GLU A 359 16.64 -14.63 -21.00
C GLU A 359 17.72 -13.65 -20.54
N TYR A 360 17.32 -12.47 -20.05
CA TYR A 360 18.24 -11.46 -19.54
C TYR A 360 19.08 -11.91 -18.34
N TYR A 361 18.51 -12.74 -17.45
CA TYR A 361 19.19 -13.29 -16.27
C TYR A 361 19.75 -14.71 -16.48
N LYS A 362 19.84 -15.22 -17.71
CA LYS A 362 20.22 -16.62 -17.97
C LYS A 362 21.63 -16.95 -17.43
N ASP A 363 22.60 -16.07 -17.67
CA ASP A 363 24.01 -16.27 -17.35
C ASP A 363 24.52 -15.41 -16.20
N LYS A 364 23.63 -14.65 -15.56
CA LYS A 364 23.98 -13.80 -14.41
C LYS A 364 24.10 -14.62 -13.12
N LYS A 365 25.14 -14.34 -12.33
CA LYS A 365 25.39 -14.94 -11.01
C LYS A 365 24.20 -14.81 -10.06
N TYR A 366 23.52 -13.67 -10.11
CA TYR A 366 22.35 -13.37 -9.28
C TYR A 366 21.08 -13.31 -10.13
N LYS A 367 20.09 -14.14 -9.77
CA LYS A 367 18.76 -14.15 -10.37
C LYS A 367 17.72 -13.70 -9.34
N PRO A 368 16.78 -12.80 -9.72
CA PRO A 368 15.64 -12.43 -8.89
C PRO A 368 14.90 -13.66 -8.36
N LEU A 369 14.39 -13.56 -7.13
CA LEU A 369 13.69 -14.67 -6.46
C LEU A 369 12.47 -15.13 -7.26
N ASP A 370 11.78 -14.21 -7.94
CA ASP A 370 10.58 -14.47 -8.73
C ASP A 370 10.83 -15.31 -10.00
N LEU A 371 12.07 -15.32 -10.49
CA LEU A 371 12.48 -16.13 -11.63
C LEU A 371 12.96 -17.53 -11.21
N ARG A 372 13.16 -17.77 -9.91
CA ARG A 372 13.58 -19.09 -9.41
C ARG A 372 12.45 -20.10 -9.55
N PRO A 373 12.74 -21.34 -9.94
CA PRO A 373 11.73 -22.39 -9.99
C PRO A 373 11.13 -22.61 -8.60
N LYS A 374 9.80 -22.47 -8.48
CA LYS A 374 9.07 -22.76 -7.24
C LYS A 374 9.10 -24.27 -6.99
N LYS A 375 10.02 -24.71 -6.16
CA LYS A 375 10.18 -26.11 -5.74
C LYS A 375 9.30 -26.40 -4.52
N THR A 376 8.67 -27.58 -4.50
CA THR A 376 7.93 -28.06 -3.32
C THR A 376 8.88 -28.17 -2.12
N ARG A 377 8.32 -28.17 -0.90
CA ARG A 377 9.10 -28.35 0.34
C ARG A 377 9.92 -29.65 0.30
N ALA A 378 9.33 -30.73 -0.23
CA ALA A 378 10.01 -32.01 -0.42
C ALA A 378 11.26 -31.88 -1.32
N ILE A 379 11.14 -31.20 -2.47
CA ILE A 379 12.27 -30.99 -3.39
C ILE A 379 13.35 -30.10 -2.76
N ARG A 380 12.95 -29.06 -2.00
CA ARG A 380 13.90 -28.16 -1.32
C ARG A 380 14.68 -28.85 -0.20
N ARG A 381 14.10 -29.85 0.47
CA ARG A 381 14.73 -30.62 1.56
C ARG A 381 15.43 -31.89 1.09
N ARG A 382 15.33 -32.23 -0.20
CA ARG A 382 15.99 -33.42 -0.75
C ARG A 382 17.50 -33.20 -0.72
N LEU A 383 18.21 -34.12 -0.08
CA LEU A 383 19.68 -34.15 -0.09
C LEU A 383 20.20 -34.14 -1.54
N THR A 384 21.24 -33.36 -1.78
CA THR A 384 21.99 -33.36 -3.03
C THR A 384 22.70 -34.70 -3.22
N LYS A 385 23.11 -35.04 -4.45
CA LYS A 385 23.86 -36.28 -4.72
C LYS A 385 25.13 -36.38 -3.86
N ASN A 386 25.80 -35.26 -3.61
CA ASN A 386 26.96 -35.19 -2.72
C ASN A 386 26.57 -35.51 -1.28
N GLU A 387 25.56 -34.82 -0.73
CA GLU A 387 25.11 -35.05 0.65
C GLU A 387 24.58 -36.48 0.87
N GLN A 388 23.93 -37.09 -0.13
CA GLN A 388 23.53 -38.51 -0.09
C GLN A 388 24.72 -39.46 -0.05
N SER A 389 25.86 -39.07 -0.63
CA SER A 389 27.08 -39.87 -0.64
C SER A 389 27.90 -39.76 0.65
N LEU A 390 27.62 -38.76 1.49
CA LEU A 390 28.32 -38.55 2.75
C LEU A 390 27.89 -39.60 3.78
N LYS A 391 28.87 -40.35 4.30
CA LYS A 391 28.68 -41.28 5.42
C LYS A 391 28.92 -40.58 6.74
N THR A 392 28.00 -40.76 7.69
CA THR A 392 28.20 -40.32 9.07
C THR A 392 29.40 -41.02 9.71
N LEU A 393 30.04 -40.40 10.71
CA LEU A 393 31.13 -41.02 11.47
C LEU A 393 30.74 -42.37 12.06
N LYS A 394 29.49 -42.50 12.54
CA LYS A 394 28.93 -43.77 13.04
C LYS A 394 28.90 -44.84 11.94
N GLN A 395 28.43 -44.49 10.74
CA GLN A 395 28.41 -45.43 9.61
C GLN A 395 29.82 -45.80 9.13
N LYS A 396 30.74 -44.83 9.09
CA LYS A 396 32.16 -45.09 8.76
C LYS A 396 32.79 -46.08 9.74
N LYS A 397 32.61 -45.88 11.05
CA LYS A 397 33.09 -46.79 12.09
C LYS A 397 32.45 -48.19 11.97
N LYS A 398 31.16 -48.26 11.66
CA LYS A 398 30.46 -49.53 11.44
C LYS A 398 31.02 -50.27 10.22
N ASP A 399 31.23 -49.58 9.10
CA ASP A 399 31.79 -50.17 7.89
C ASP A 399 33.24 -50.65 8.09
N GLN A 400 34.02 -49.95 8.92
CA GLN A 400 35.39 -50.34 9.31
C GLN A 400 35.40 -51.58 10.22
N ASN A 401 34.54 -51.61 11.23
CA ASN A 401 34.51 -52.70 12.21
C ASN A 401 33.82 -53.96 11.67
N PHE A 402 32.88 -53.80 10.74
CA PHE A 402 32.08 -54.89 10.16
C PHE A 402 32.05 -54.77 8.63
N PRO A 403 33.20 -54.95 7.94
CA PRO A 403 33.24 -54.90 6.50
C PRO A 403 32.38 -56.02 5.91
N ARG A 404 31.66 -55.72 4.83
CA ARG A 404 30.79 -56.69 4.16
C ARG A 404 31.67 -57.81 3.57
N ARG A 405 31.66 -58.98 4.21
CA ARG A 405 32.38 -60.16 3.74
C ARG A 405 31.71 -60.67 2.47
N LYS A 406 32.43 -60.63 1.35
CA LYS A 406 31.99 -61.24 0.09
C LYS A 406 32.54 -62.66 0.06
N TYR A 407 31.66 -63.65 0.00
CA TYR A 407 32.03 -65.04 -0.20
C TYR A 407 31.83 -65.38 -1.67
N ALA A 408 32.82 -65.99 -2.30
CA ALA A 408 32.62 -66.64 -3.59
C ALA A 408 31.94 -67.98 -3.34
N VAL A 409 30.75 -68.19 -3.91
CA VAL A 409 30.14 -69.51 -3.93
C VAL A 409 30.81 -70.27 -5.06
N LYS A 410 31.52 -71.36 -4.73
CA LYS A 410 32.10 -72.26 -5.72
C LYS A 410 30.92 -72.94 -6.42
N ALA A 411 30.74 -72.66 -7.71
CA ALA A 411 29.75 -73.31 -8.56
C ALA A 411 30.11 -74.79 -8.76
#